data_AF-A0AAW2M808-F1
#
_entry.id   AF-A0AAW2M808-F1
#
_cell.length_a   1.000
_cell.length_b   1.000
_cell.length_c   1.000
_cell.angle_alpha   90.00
_cell.angle_beta   90.00
_cell.angle_gamma   90.00
#
_symmetry.space_group_name_H-M   'P 1'
#
loop_
_entity.id
_entity.type
_entity.pdbx_description
1 polymer ?
#
loop_
_entity_poly.entity_id
_entity_poly.type
_entity_poly.pdbx_seq_one_letter_code
_entity_poly.pdbx_strand_id
1 'polypeptide(L)'
;MIYESSFMPLFCRRSRMLSGFFIQDIVDNKFFSILPDNMKILASCNHGILCCVKRSGKNYRYYVCKPATQQLQPLPNPKLRYETVSVAVMVLGSDPFRYKIVRISRQGVKEPMKEYYTYRCEIFDSKTWRWREVERIKVRYSELIIDSVTANNVVCWLTNEDNVIAFREANELLYKFSLPEKVVEKSDLYKCKRLVEYKGRLGLTLLTEDGKMALWPTRGGQTNGMMEWIREEIVIDTENLEKHVQYHSLAGFYNAGIGFLKGFREVVFYRFGNDDSLSRVELDHKLRDARDVFQFRSDLEPVRLGRVS
;
A
#
# COMPACT_ATOMS: atom_id res chain seq x y z
N MET A 1 0.05 -13.96 20.51
CA MET A 1 -0.57 -12.77 21.11
C MET A 1 -1.70 -12.32 20.19
N ILE A 2 -2.95 -12.60 20.56
CA ILE A 2 -4.14 -12.27 19.76
C ILE A 2 -4.58 -10.88 20.21
N TYR A 3 -4.41 -9.87 19.36
CA TYR A 3 -4.85 -8.51 19.67
C TYR A 3 -6.37 -8.43 19.55
N GLU A 4 -7.01 -8.01 20.65
CA GLU A 4 -8.44 -7.73 20.73
C GLU A 4 -8.79 -6.56 19.79
N SER A 5 -9.88 -6.67 19.02
CA SER A 5 -10.25 -5.70 17.97
C SER A 5 -10.60 -4.30 18.50
N SER A 6 -10.89 -4.19 19.80
CA SER A 6 -11.11 -2.94 20.55
C SER A 6 -9.81 -2.22 20.95
N PHE A 7 -8.67 -2.92 20.91
CA PHE A 7 -7.39 -2.39 21.38
C PHE A 7 -6.93 -1.19 20.56
N MET A 8 -7.01 -1.25 19.22
CA MET A 8 -6.47 -0.19 18.37
C MET A 8 -7.17 1.17 18.53
N PRO A 9 -8.51 1.26 18.55
CA PRO A 9 -9.20 2.53 18.88
C PRO A 9 -8.85 3.09 20.26
N LEU A 10 -8.83 2.24 21.30
CA LEU A 10 -8.52 2.64 22.68
C LEU A 10 -7.05 3.04 22.83
N PHE A 11 -6.14 2.31 22.19
CA PHE A 11 -4.73 2.60 22.15
C PHE A 11 -4.50 3.96 21.49
N CYS A 12 -5.03 4.21 20.29
CA CYS A 12 -4.87 5.49 19.61
C CYS A 12 -5.33 6.68 20.46
N ARG A 13 -6.48 6.55 21.15
CA ARG A 13 -7.00 7.59 22.06
C ARG A 13 -6.09 7.84 23.25
N ARG A 14 -5.45 6.81 23.81
CA ARG A 14 -4.56 6.91 24.98
C ARG A 14 -3.13 7.31 24.60
N SER A 15 -2.62 6.87 23.45
CA SER A 15 -1.25 7.09 22.98
C SER A 15 -1.08 8.35 22.14
N ARG A 16 -2.16 9.14 21.95
CA ARG A 16 -2.18 10.30 21.03
C ARG A 16 -1.73 9.93 19.62
N MET A 17 -2.11 8.75 19.15
CA MET A 17 -1.84 8.32 17.77
C MET A 17 -3.02 8.63 16.86
N LEU A 18 -2.70 9.04 15.64
CA LEU A 18 -3.63 9.14 14.53
C LEU A 18 -3.61 7.82 13.75
N SER A 19 -4.79 7.30 13.43
CA SER A 19 -4.96 6.10 12.60
C SER A 19 -6.15 6.27 11.68
N GLY A 20 -5.97 6.02 10.39
CA GLY A 20 -7.01 6.19 9.39
C GLY A 20 -6.51 5.86 7.98
N PHE A 21 -7.20 6.42 6.99
CA PHE A 21 -6.90 6.22 5.58
C PHE A 21 -6.96 7.57 4.84
N PHE A 22 -6.02 7.78 3.92
CA PHE A 22 -6.15 8.83 2.90
C PHE A 22 -6.83 8.22 1.67
N ILE A 23 -7.83 8.91 1.12
CA ILE A 23 -8.53 8.57 -0.11
C ILE A 23 -8.27 9.66 -1.14
N GLN A 24 -7.78 9.29 -2.31
CA GLN A 24 -7.38 10.24 -3.32
C GLN A 24 -7.97 9.92 -4.70
N ASP A 25 -8.45 10.95 -5.37
CA ASP A 25 -8.90 10.88 -6.77
C ASP A 25 -7.77 11.24 -7.77
N ILE A 26 -8.00 10.93 -9.04
CA ILE A 26 -7.11 11.18 -10.17
C ILE A 26 -6.97 12.69 -10.47
N VAL A 27 -8.00 13.50 -10.16
CA VAL A 27 -8.11 14.89 -10.62
C VAL A 27 -7.81 15.92 -9.53
N ASP A 28 -8.20 15.69 -8.28
CA ASP A 28 -8.06 16.64 -7.18
C ASP A 28 -7.67 15.95 -5.86
N ASN A 29 -6.80 16.59 -5.07
CA ASN A 29 -6.57 16.23 -3.68
C ASN A 29 -7.45 17.14 -2.81
N LYS A 30 -8.56 16.64 -2.27
CA LYS A 30 -9.28 17.35 -1.20
C LYS A 30 -9.26 16.52 0.07
N PHE A 31 -8.39 16.92 0.99
CA PHE A 31 -8.47 16.55 2.38
C PHE A 31 -8.91 17.75 3.20
N PHE A 32 -9.74 17.52 4.20
CA PHE A 32 -9.76 18.38 5.38
C PHE A 32 -8.43 18.19 6.13
N SER A 33 -7.33 18.81 5.64
CA SER A 33 -6.08 19.20 6.35
C SER A 33 -4.72 18.97 5.62
N ILE A 34 -3.85 19.99 5.78
CA ILE A 34 -2.36 20.06 5.78
C ILE A 34 -1.57 19.85 4.46
N LEU A 35 -1.99 19.05 3.49
CA LEU A 35 -1.21 18.90 2.25
C LEU A 35 -1.42 20.11 1.31
N PRO A 36 -0.35 20.72 0.74
CA PRO A 36 -0.50 21.83 -0.20
C PRO A 36 -1.30 21.43 -1.44
N ASP A 37 -1.99 22.42 -2.04
CA ASP A 37 -2.69 22.24 -3.31
C ASP A 37 -1.79 21.61 -4.39
N ASN A 38 -2.38 20.72 -5.20
CA ASN A 38 -1.75 19.98 -6.31
C ASN A 38 -0.67 18.95 -5.91
N MET A 39 -0.70 18.44 -4.67
CA MET A 39 0.20 17.38 -4.20
C MET A 39 -0.48 16.00 -4.21
N LYS A 40 -0.02 15.10 -5.08
CA LYS A 40 -0.48 13.70 -5.14
C LYS A 40 0.32 12.82 -4.16
N ILE A 41 -0.36 12.05 -3.33
CA ILE A 41 0.23 10.97 -2.52
C ILE A 41 0.61 9.81 -3.45
N LEU A 42 1.82 9.33 -3.30
CA LEU A 42 2.34 8.17 -4.03
C LEU A 42 2.45 6.93 -3.15
N ALA A 43 2.67 7.11 -1.84
CA ALA A 43 2.79 6.04 -0.88
C ALA A 43 2.64 6.55 0.55
N SER A 44 2.24 5.66 1.45
CA SER A 44 2.18 5.88 2.89
C SER A 44 2.84 4.72 3.65
N CYS A 45 3.13 4.93 4.93
CA CYS A 45 3.47 3.85 5.85
C CYS A 45 2.87 4.09 7.24
N ASN A 46 2.89 3.05 8.09
CA ASN A 46 2.34 3.09 9.44
C ASN A 46 3.21 3.85 10.47
N HIS A 47 4.14 4.68 10.01
CA HIS A 47 5.00 5.56 10.83
C HIS A 47 4.81 7.05 10.53
N GLY A 48 3.68 7.39 9.92
CA GLY A 48 3.24 8.76 9.71
C GLY A 48 3.88 9.47 8.52
N ILE A 49 4.62 8.73 7.70
CA ILE A 49 5.32 9.30 6.54
C ILE A 49 4.53 9.03 5.26
N LEU A 50 4.39 10.08 4.45
CA LEU A 50 3.93 10.00 3.08
C LEU A 50 5.06 10.37 2.13
N CYS A 51 5.09 9.70 0.97
CA CYS A 51 5.80 10.19 -0.21
C CYS A 51 4.79 10.80 -1.16
N CYS A 52 5.07 12.02 -1.61
CA CYS A 52 4.18 12.77 -2.47
C CYS A 52 4.93 13.33 -3.67
N VAL A 53 4.18 13.67 -4.71
CA VAL A 53 4.68 14.41 -5.86
C VAL A 53 3.84 15.64 -6.10
N LYS A 54 4.50 16.78 -6.34
CA LYS A 54 3.87 18.00 -6.82
C LYS A 54 4.22 18.19 -8.29
N ARG A 55 3.20 18.43 -9.12
CA ARG A 55 3.37 18.76 -10.54
C ARG A 55 3.33 20.29 -10.72
N SER A 56 4.30 20.83 -11.44
CA SER A 56 4.36 22.24 -11.83
C SER A 56 4.67 22.31 -13.33
N GLY A 57 3.62 22.42 -14.15
CA GLY A 57 3.74 22.29 -15.60
C GLY A 57 4.21 20.89 -16.03
N LYS A 58 5.36 20.82 -16.71
CA LYS A 58 6.04 19.56 -17.08
C LYS A 58 7.01 19.04 -16.01
N ASN A 59 7.25 19.83 -14.96
CA ASN A 59 8.17 19.46 -13.89
C ASN A 59 7.45 18.71 -12.78
N TYR A 60 8.10 17.69 -12.26
CA TYR A 60 7.66 16.93 -11.10
C TYR A 60 8.68 17.10 -9.99
N ARG A 61 8.21 17.28 -8.75
CA ARG A 61 9.10 17.32 -7.58
C ARG A 61 8.57 16.40 -6.51
N TYR A 62 9.44 15.50 -6.04
CA TYR A 62 9.14 14.58 -4.96
C TYR A 62 9.29 15.27 -3.60
N TYR A 63 8.43 14.88 -2.67
CA TYR A 63 8.42 15.35 -1.30
C TYR A 63 8.22 14.16 -0.37
N VAL A 64 8.82 14.25 0.81
CA VAL A 64 8.43 13.46 1.97
C VAL A 64 7.69 14.38 2.94
N CYS A 65 6.62 13.92 3.55
CA CYS A 65 5.93 14.68 4.58
C CYS A 65 5.51 13.80 5.76
N LYS A 66 5.39 14.45 6.92
CA LYS A 66 4.72 13.92 8.10
C LYS A 66 3.52 14.84 8.39
N PRO A 67 2.33 14.52 7.87
CA PRO A 67 1.16 15.40 7.99
C PRO A 67 0.79 15.71 9.44
N ALA A 68 0.89 14.72 10.33
CA ALA A 68 0.55 14.83 11.74
C ALA A 68 1.30 15.96 12.48
N THR A 69 2.48 16.32 11.99
CA THR A 69 3.37 17.35 12.56
C THR A 69 3.60 18.50 11.59
N GLN A 70 2.84 18.56 10.48
CA GLN A 70 2.93 19.58 9.44
C GLN A 70 4.33 19.71 8.81
N GLN A 71 5.09 18.62 8.77
CA GLN A 71 6.44 18.63 8.21
C GLN A 71 6.41 18.26 6.74
N LEU A 72 7.12 19.04 5.92
CA LEU A 72 7.25 18.83 4.48
C LEU A 72 8.69 19.08 4.06
N GLN A 73 9.27 18.13 3.33
CA GLN A 73 10.66 18.19 2.91
C GLN A 73 10.78 17.83 1.42
N PRO A 74 11.31 18.73 0.57
CA PRO A 74 11.61 18.40 -0.82
C PRO A 74 12.73 17.37 -0.89
N LEU A 75 12.57 16.43 -1.82
CA LEU A 75 13.54 15.39 -2.13
C LEU A 75 14.27 15.72 -3.44
N PRO A 76 15.49 15.18 -3.66
CA PRO A 76 16.03 15.09 -5.00
C PRO A 76 15.08 14.24 -5.86
N ASN A 77 15.05 14.51 -7.17
CA ASN A 77 14.24 13.71 -8.08
C ASN A 77 14.98 12.43 -8.52
N PRO A 78 14.26 11.30 -8.71
CA PRO A 78 14.82 10.13 -9.37
C PRO A 78 15.02 10.40 -10.87
N LYS A 79 15.53 9.42 -11.62
CA LYS A 79 15.65 9.53 -13.08
C LYS A 79 14.26 9.58 -13.71
N LEU A 80 13.78 10.80 -14.01
CA LEU A 80 12.42 11.07 -14.52
C LEU A 80 12.17 10.60 -15.97
N ARG A 81 13.22 10.17 -16.69
CA ARG A 81 13.07 9.59 -18.04
C ARG A 81 12.36 8.23 -18.05
N TYR A 82 12.30 7.58 -16.90
CA TYR A 82 11.55 6.33 -16.69
C TYR A 82 10.21 6.67 -16.07
N GLU A 83 9.16 6.01 -16.53
CA GLU A 83 7.81 6.11 -15.97
C GLU A 83 7.80 5.48 -14.58
N THR A 84 7.28 6.19 -13.58
CA THR A 84 7.04 5.61 -12.25
C THR A 84 5.82 4.70 -12.32
N VAL A 85 5.98 3.44 -11.93
CA VAL A 85 4.91 2.44 -11.88
C VAL A 85 4.34 2.33 -10.47
N SER A 86 5.22 2.26 -9.47
CA SER A 86 4.81 2.20 -8.06
C SER A 86 5.87 2.83 -7.17
N VAL A 87 5.44 3.30 -5.99
CA VAL A 87 6.29 3.88 -4.95
C VAL A 87 5.88 3.27 -3.61
N ALA A 88 6.85 3.10 -2.72
CA ALA A 88 6.62 2.70 -1.34
C ALA A 88 7.55 3.48 -0.41
N VAL A 89 7.16 3.63 0.85
CA VAL A 89 7.98 4.24 1.91
C VAL A 89 8.20 3.25 3.03
N MET A 90 9.43 3.14 3.49
CA MET A 90 9.81 2.32 4.65
C MET A 90 10.55 3.17 5.67
N VAL A 91 10.14 3.09 6.93
CA VAL A 91 10.86 3.68 8.07
C VAL A 91 11.69 2.56 8.70
N LEU A 92 12.99 2.82 8.85
CA LEU A 92 13.99 1.87 9.33
C LEU A 92 14.36 2.09 10.80
N GLY A 93 14.15 3.30 11.32
CA GLY A 93 14.48 3.67 12.69
C GLY A 93 14.04 5.08 13.04
N SER A 94 13.90 5.36 14.33
CA SER A 94 13.41 6.65 14.87
C SER A 94 14.52 7.55 15.40
N ASP A 95 15.65 7.00 15.86
CA ASP A 95 16.79 7.77 16.37
C ASP A 95 18.15 7.21 15.91
N PRO A 96 18.84 7.85 14.93
CA PRO A 96 18.31 8.95 14.12
C PRO A 96 17.09 8.50 13.30
N PHE A 97 16.23 9.43 12.90
CA PHE A 97 15.11 9.11 12.04
C PHE A 97 15.60 8.68 10.65
N ARG A 98 15.18 7.49 10.21
CA ARG A 98 15.73 6.80 9.05
C ARG A 98 14.60 6.25 8.21
N TYR A 99 14.60 6.60 6.94
CA TYR A 99 13.64 6.06 5.97
C TYR A 99 14.26 5.86 4.59
N LYS A 100 13.65 4.96 3.83
CA LYS A 100 13.92 4.72 2.42
C LYS A 100 12.62 4.89 1.63
N ILE A 101 12.75 5.33 0.38
CA ILE A 101 11.64 5.35 -0.58
C ILE A 101 12.04 4.44 -1.72
N VAL A 102 11.21 3.43 -1.98
CA VAL A 102 11.41 2.48 -3.06
C VAL A 102 10.52 2.89 -4.22
N ARG A 103 11.09 2.93 -5.42
CA ARG A 103 10.41 3.27 -6.66
C ARG A 103 10.61 2.14 -7.64
N ILE A 104 9.52 1.61 -8.16
CA ILE A 104 9.53 0.79 -9.36
C ILE A 104 9.28 1.69 -10.56
N SER A 105 10.22 1.69 -11.50
CA SER A 105 10.09 2.43 -12.76
C SER A 105 10.30 1.52 -13.97
N ARG A 106 9.72 1.91 -15.11
CA ARG A 106 9.92 1.23 -16.39
C ARG A 106 10.24 2.23 -17.50
N GLN A 107 10.81 1.74 -18.59
CA GLN A 107 10.95 2.56 -19.78
C GLN A 107 9.58 2.75 -20.43
N GLY A 108 9.21 4.01 -20.71
CA GLY A 108 8.00 4.30 -21.47
C GLY A 108 8.02 3.63 -22.83
N VAL A 109 6.85 3.23 -23.33
CA VAL A 109 6.70 2.49 -24.59
C VAL A 109 7.19 3.38 -25.75
N LYS A 110 8.33 3.00 -26.34
CA LYS A 110 8.81 3.59 -27.60
C LYS A 110 8.60 2.65 -28.79
N GLU A 111 8.45 1.36 -28.56
CA GLU A 111 8.36 0.33 -29.60
C GLU A 111 7.37 -0.78 -29.18
N PRO A 112 6.44 -1.18 -30.06
CA PRO A 112 5.39 -2.17 -29.76
C PRO A 112 5.84 -3.64 -29.79
N MET A 113 7.12 -3.95 -29.99
CA MET A 113 7.63 -5.31 -30.25
C MET A 113 8.50 -5.92 -29.14
N LYS A 114 8.38 -5.49 -27.88
CA LYS A 114 9.16 -6.09 -26.78
C LYS A 114 8.37 -7.19 -26.11
N GLU A 115 8.90 -8.41 -26.11
CA GLU A 115 8.33 -9.56 -25.37
C GLU A 115 8.40 -9.37 -23.84
N TYR A 116 9.34 -8.54 -23.36
CA TYR A 116 9.57 -8.32 -21.93
C TYR A 116 9.64 -6.83 -21.56
N TYR A 117 9.09 -6.48 -20.40
CA TYR A 117 9.41 -5.24 -19.70
C TYR A 117 10.58 -5.45 -18.74
N THR A 118 11.28 -4.35 -18.43
CA THR A 118 12.27 -4.32 -17.35
C THR A 118 11.81 -3.32 -16.30
N TYR A 119 11.38 -3.84 -15.15
CA TYR A 119 11.17 -3.03 -13.97
C TYR A 119 12.53 -2.74 -13.32
N ARG A 120 12.73 -1.48 -12.95
CA ARG A 120 13.91 -0.98 -12.26
C ARG A 120 13.50 -0.66 -10.83
N CYS A 121 14.23 -1.21 -9.88
CA CYS A 121 14.11 -0.84 -8.48
C CYS A 121 15.11 0.28 -8.17
N GLU A 122 14.59 1.46 -7.84
CA GLU A 122 15.36 2.62 -7.42
C GLU A 122 15.04 2.92 -5.95
N ILE A 123 16.06 3.25 -5.17
CA ILE A 123 15.91 3.57 -3.75
C ILE A 123 16.46 4.95 -3.48
N PHE A 124 15.65 5.79 -2.85
CA PHE A 124 16.13 6.94 -2.11
C PHE A 124 16.48 6.52 -0.68
N ASP A 125 17.66 6.89 -0.21
CA ASP A 125 18.10 6.64 1.17
C ASP A 125 18.33 7.97 1.90
N SER A 126 17.56 8.19 2.98
CA SER A 126 17.71 9.35 3.87
C SER A 126 19.13 9.54 4.43
N LYS A 127 19.96 8.47 4.55
CA LYS A 127 21.40 8.57 4.93
C LYS A 127 22.16 9.46 3.98
N THR A 128 22.00 9.12 2.71
CA THR A 128 22.90 9.55 1.66
C THR A 128 22.26 10.66 0.85
N TRP A 129 20.97 10.90 1.08
CA TRP A 129 20.16 11.93 0.46
C TRP A 129 20.19 11.87 -1.08
N ARG A 130 20.19 10.66 -1.63
CA ARG A 130 20.26 10.40 -3.06
C ARG A 130 19.46 9.17 -3.46
N TRP A 131 19.04 9.18 -4.72
CA TRP A 131 18.52 8.01 -5.40
C TRP A 131 19.66 7.16 -5.94
N ARG A 132 19.50 5.86 -5.91
CA ARG A 132 20.31 4.91 -6.67
C ARG A 132 19.45 3.79 -7.21
N GLU A 133 19.86 3.23 -8.33
CA GLU A 133 19.29 1.98 -8.82
C GLU A 133 19.94 0.82 -8.07
N VAL A 134 19.16 -0.20 -7.73
CA VAL A 134 19.62 -1.34 -6.93
C VAL A 134 19.56 -2.62 -7.75
N GLU A 135 18.40 -2.91 -8.32
CA GLU A 135 18.18 -4.16 -9.04
C GLU A 135 17.20 -3.96 -10.20
N ARG A 136 17.20 -4.90 -11.14
CA ARG A 136 16.28 -4.93 -12.27
C ARG A 136 15.66 -6.31 -12.37
N ILE A 137 14.37 -6.36 -12.64
CA ILE A 137 13.67 -7.62 -12.93
C ILE A 137 13.03 -7.54 -14.31
N LYS A 138 13.25 -8.57 -15.12
CA LYS A 138 12.57 -8.75 -16.39
C LYS A 138 11.26 -9.48 -16.15
N VAL A 139 10.19 -8.97 -16.72
CA VAL A 139 8.85 -9.57 -16.68
C VAL A 139 8.29 -9.62 -18.10
N ARG A 140 7.30 -10.48 -18.34
CA ARG A 140 6.58 -10.47 -19.62
C ARG A 140 5.96 -9.11 -19.87
N TYR A 141 5.81 -8.73 -21.12
CA TYR A 141 5.17 -7.46 -21.49
C TYR A 141 3.73 -7.37 -20.96
N SER A 142 3.00 -8.48 -20.92
CA SER A 142 1.65 -8.56 -20.34
C SER A 142 1.61 -8.41 -18.82
N GLU A 143 2.74 -8.59 -18.13
CA GLU A 143 2.80 -8.65 -16.67
C GLU A 143 2.95 -7.25 -16.05
N LEU A 144 1.80 -6.70 -15.66
CA LEU A 144 1.63 -5.37 -15.09
C LEU A 144 1.46 -5.45 -13.58
N ILE A 145 2.08 -4.51 -12.86
CA ILE A 145 1.81 -4.30 -11.43
C ILE A 145 0.41 -3.70 -11.28
N ILE A 146 -0.44 -4.34 -10.47
CA ILE A 146 -1.84 -3.96 -10.24
C ILE A 146 -2.12 -3.52 -8.81
N ASP A 147 -1.28 -3.91 -7.85
CA ASP A 147 -1.45 -3.53 -6.45
C ASP A 147 -0.09 -3.50 -5.74
N SER A 148 -0.02 -2.81 -4.59
CA SER A 148 1.20 -2.73 -3.79
C SER A 148 0.89 -2.56 -2.30
N VAL A 149 1.66 -3.26 -1.47
CA VAL A 149 1.58 -3.11 -0.02
C VAL A 149 2.97 -3.19 0.61
N THR A 150 3.14 -2.58 1.77
CA THR A 150 4.33 -2.77 2.60
C THR A 150 3.94 -3.53 3.85
N ALA A 151 4.57 -4.68 4.10
CA ALA A 151 4.36 -5.49 5.29
C ALA A 151 5.71 -6.01 5.81
N ASN A 152 5.94 -5.90 7.11
CA ASN A 152 7.17 -6.37 7.78
C ASN A 152 8.47 -5.91 7.09
N ASN A 153 8.58 -4.63 6.72
CA ASN A 153 9.73 -4.06 6.00
C ASN A 153 10.04 -4.74 4.66
N VAL A 154 9.04 -5.38 4.05
CA VAL A 154 9.08 -5.85 2.67
C VAL A 154 8.01 -5.13 1.88
N VAL A 155 8.41 -4.56 0.75
CA VAL A 155 7.46 -3.97 -0.20
C VAL A 155 7.09 -5.06 -1.20
N CYS A 156 5.80 -5.28 -1.39
CA CYS A 156 5.27 -6.29 -2.28
C CYS A 156 4.39 -5.64 -3.35
N TRP A 157 4.54 -6.09 -4.60
CA TRP A 157 3.76 -5.67 -5.75
C TRP A 157 3.09 -6.88 -6.36
N LEU A 158 1.76 -6.86 -6.42
CA LEU A 158 0.98 -7.88 -7.12
C LEU A 158 0.98 -7.59 -8.61
N THR A 159 1.13 -8.63 -9.42
CA THR A 159 0.97 -8.55 -10.87
C THR A 159 -0.35 -9.17 -11.31
N ASN A 160 -0.82 -8.79 -12.48
CA ASN A 160 -1.99 -9.39 -13.13
C ASN A 160 -1.77 -10.85 -13.59
N GLU A 161 -0.55 -11.39 -13.47
CA GLU A 161 -0.22 -12.79 -13.78
C GLU A 161 0.00 -13.62 -12.51
N ASP A 162 -0.69 -13.27 -11.43
CA ASP A 162 -0.69 -13.97 -10.14
C ASP A 162 0.70 -14.20 -9.54
N ASN A 163 1.58 -13.22 -9.75
CA ASN A 163 2.87 -13.18 -9.10
C ASN A 163 2.97 -11.98 -8.16
N VAL A 164 3.86 -12.13 -7.17
CA VAL A 164 4.27 -11.07 -6.28
C VAL A 164 5.75 -10.80 -6.53
N ILE A 165 6.05 -9.55 -6.88
CA ILE A 165 7.42 -9.03 -6.84
C ILE A 165 7.61 -8.45 -5.44
N ALA A 166 8.67 -8.83 -4.75
CA ALA A 166 8.96 -8.37 -3.40
C ALA A 166 10.37 -7.78 -3.29
N PHE A 167 10.47 -6.66 -2.60
CA PHE A 167 11.73 -6.00 -2.26
C PHE A 167 11.97 -6.05 -0.76
N ARG A 168 13.03 -6.74 -0.35
CA ARG A 168 13.47 -6.84 1.04
C ARG A 168 14.58 -5.83 1.31
N GLU A 169 14.39 -4.98 2.31
CA GLU A 169 15.36 -3.92 2.60
C GLU A 169 16.68 -4.42 3.20
N ALA A 170 16.63 -5.42 4.08
CA ALA A 170 17.79 -5.87 4.87
C ALA A 170 19.02 -6.30 4.04
N ASN A 171 18.79 -6.89 2.87
CA ASN A 171 19.82 -7.31 1.92
C ASN A 171 19.59 -6.72 0.52
N GLU A 172 18.67 -5.77 0.41
CA GLU A 172 18.27 -5.10 -0.84
C GLU A 172 17.94 -6.04 -2.00
N LEU A 173 17.32 -7.18 -1.66
CA LEU A 173 16.97 -8.22 -2.62
C LEU A 173 15.59 -7.98 -3.24
N LEU A 174 15.55 -7.95 -4.57
CA LEU A 174 14.33 -8.00 -5.37
C LEU A 174 14.11 -9.44 -5.87
N TYR A 175 12.97 -10.03 -5.53
CA TYR A 175 12.63 -11.39 -5.96
C TYR A 175 11.17 -11.49 -6.37
N LYS A 176 10.83 -12.56 -7.09
CA LYS A 176 9.49 -12.84 -7.58
C LYS A 176 9.06 -14.24 -7.17
N PHE A 177 7.81 -14.37 -6.73
CA PHE A 177 7.20 -15.65 -6.37
C PHE A 177 5.71 -15.63 -6.74
N SER A 178 5.06 -16.79 -6.83
CA SER A 178 3.66 -16.88 -7.23
C SER A 178 2.70 -16.80 -6.04
N LEU A 179 1.43 -16.48 -6.31
CA LEU A 179 0.32 -16.66 -5.37
C LEU A 179 0.16 -18.15 -4.97
N PRO A 180 -0.64 -18.48 -3.94
CA PRO A 180 -0.91 -19.87 -3.59
C PRO A 180 -1.46 -20.64 -4.80
N GLU A 181 -1.03 -21.87 -5.01
CA GLU A 181 -1.41 -22.71 -6.16
C GLU A 181 -2.93 -22.79 -6.35
N LYS A 182 -3.68 -23.04 -5.26
CA LYS A 182 -5.16 -23.05 -5.25
C LYS A 182 -5.80 -21.77 -5.78
N VAL A 183 -5.14 -20.63 -5.61
CA VAL A 183 -5.60 -19.32 -6.09
C VAL A 183 -5.29 -19.17 -7.57
N VAL A 184 -4.12 -19.62 -8.01
CA VAL A 184 -3.70 -19.59 -9.43
C VAL A 184 -4.61 -20.50 -10.27
N GLU A 185 -4.92 -21.70 -9.79
CA GLU A 185 -5.84 -22.64 -10.47
C GLU A 185 -7.25 -22.08 -10.68
N LYS A 186 -7.66 -21.15 -9.81
CA LYS A 186 -9.00 -20.54 -9.81
C LYS A 186 -8.94 -19.06 -10.15
N SER A 187 -7.87 -18.62 -10.80
CA SER A 187 -7.56 -17.21 -11.05
C SER A 187 -8.75 -16.43 -11.63
N ASP A 188 -9.41 -17.02 -12.62
CA ASP A 188 -10.52 -16.41 -13.37
C ASP A 188 -11.83 -16.33 -12.58
N LEU A 189 -11.94 -17.01 -11.43
CA LEU A 189 -13.14 -16.98 -10.58
C LEU A 189 -13.14 -15.79 -9.60
N TYR A 190 -12.02 -15.08 -9.49
CA TYR A 190 -11.86 -13.97 -8.57
C TYR A 190 -12.02 -12.64 -9.29
N LYS A 191 -13.03 -11.87 -8.86
CA LYS A 191 -13.30 -10.52 -9.34
C LYS A 191 -12.20 -9.54 -8.98
N CYS A 192 -11.59 -9.72 -7.81
CA CYS A 192 -10.52 -8.84 -7.34
C CYS A 192 -9.52 -9.58 -6.46
N LYS A 193 -8.24 -9.25 -6.65
CA LYS A 193 -7.11 -9.74 -5.85
C LYS A 193 -6.35 -8.52 -5.34
N ARG A 194 -6.07 -8.50 -4.04
CA ARG A 194 -5.33 -7.39 -3.40
C ARG A 194 -4.37 -7.89 -2.36
N LEU A 195 -3.23 -7.22 -2.26
CA LEU A 195 -2.30 -7.43 -1.17
C LEU A 195 -2.66 -6.51 -0.01
N VAL A 196 -2.56 -7.03 1.20
CA VAL A 196 -2.89 -6.32 2.42
C VAL A 196 -1.82 -6.53 3.47
N GLU A 197 -1.70 -5.60 4.39
CA GLU A 197 -1.01 -5.82 5.65
C GLU A 197 -2.02 -6.39 6.64
N TYR A 198 -1.75 -7.60 7.16
CA TYR A 198 -2.57 -8.24 8.17
C TYR A 198 -1.71 -8.78 9.31
N LYS A 199 -1.90 -8.24 10.52
CA LYS A 199 -1.18 -8.64 11.75
C LYS A 199 0.35 -8.56 11.62
N GLY A 200 0.83 -7.51 10.97
CA GLY A 200 2.23 -7.23 10.68
C GLY A 200 2.81 -8.08 9.55
N ARG A 201 1.99 -8.79 8.77
CA ARG A 201 2.43 -9.73 7.72
C ARG A 201 1.76 -9.43 6.40
N LEU A 202 2.33 -9.97 5.32
CA LEU A 202 1.70 -9.93 4.02
C LEU A 202 0.45 -10.83 4.06
N GLY A 203 -0.65 -10.31 3.55
CA GLY A 203 -1.86 -11.06 3.27
C GLY A 203 -2.29 -10.84 1.83
N LEU A 204 -3.07 -11.76 1.32
CA LEU A 204 -3.77 -11.67 0.04
C LEU A 204 -5.26 -11.77 0.33
N THR A 205 -6.03 -10.80 -0.15
CA THR A 205 -7.49 -10.84 -0.09
C THR A 205 -8.04 -11.09 -1.47
N LEU A 206 -8.97 -12.03 -1.55
CA LEU A 206 -9.64 -12.44 -2.77
C LEU A 206 -11.13 -12.16 -2.62
N LEU A 207 -11.73 -11.53 -3.63
CA LEU A 207 -13.17 -11.35 -3.73
C LEU A 207 -13.69 -12.25 -4.85
N THR A 208 -14.59 -13.16 -4.52
CA THR A 208 -15.26 -14.04 -5.48
C THR A 208 -16.45 -13.35 -6.14
N GLU A 209 -17.00 -13.96 -7.19
CA GLU A 209 -18.22 -13.48 -7.85
C GLU A 209 -19.46 -13.51 -6.93
N ASP A 210 -19.53 -14.46 -5.98
CA ASP A 210 -20.59 -14.55 -4.98
C ASP A 210 -20.35 -13.66 -3.74
N GLY A 211 -19.45 -12.68 -3.86
CA GLY A 211 -19.24 -11.67 -2.84
C GLY A 211 -18.39 -12.09 -1.65
N LYS A 212 -18.04 -13.37 -1.54
CA LYS A 212 -17.24 -13.92 -0.44
C LYS A 212 -15.81 -13.40 -0.49
N MET A 213 -15.28 -13.11 0.70
CA MET A 213 -13.88 -12.72 0.85
C MET A 213 -13.06 -13.81 1.51
N ALA A 214 -11.92 -14.13 0.91
CA ALA A 214 -10.94 -15.02 1.50
C ALA A 214 -9.65 -14.26 1.79
N LEU A 215 -9.06 -14.50 2.97
CA LEU A 215 -7.79 -13.94 3.38
C LEU A 215 -6.73 -15.03 3.49
N TRP A 216 -5.64 -14.85 2.76
CA TRP A 216 -4.48 -15.74 2.72
C TRP A 216 -3.27 -15.02 3.35
N PRO A 217 -2.98 -15.22 4.64
CA PRO A 217 -1.79 -14.64 5.27
C PRO A 217 -0.53 -15.42 4.92
N THR A 218 0.63 -14.76 4.93
CA THR A 218 1.92 -15.46 4.89
C THR A 218 2.27 -16.07 6.24
N ARG A 219 3.02 -17.18 6.22
CA ARG A 219 3.51 -17.84 7.42
C ARG A 219 4.43 -16.90 8.21
N GLY A 220 4.48 -17.10 9.54
CA GLY A 220 5.45 -16.43 10.38
C GLY A 220 6.83 -17.06 10.20
N GLY A 221 7.83 -16.25 9.85
CA GLY A 221 9.17 -16.73 9.49
C GLY A 221 9.39 -16.78 7.97
N GLN A 222 10.63 -16.99 7.54
CA GLN A 222 10.99 -17.14 6.13
C GLN A 222 11.62 -18.51 5.93
N THR A 223 11.10 -19.27 4.99
CA THR A 223 11.70 -20.53 4.56
C THR A 223 12.72 -20.18 3.48
N ASN A 224 14.00 -20.45 3.71
CA ASN A 224 15.12 -20.07 2.80
C ASN A 224 15.20 -18.56 2.47
N GLY A 225 14.69 -17.68 3.35
CA GLY A 225 14.69 -16.23 3.11
C GLY A 225 13.55 -15.72 2.21
N MET A 226 12.69 -16.61 1.70
CA MET A 226 11.52 -16.26 0.89
C MET A 226 10.23 -16.28 1.71
N MET A 227 9.22 -15.56 1.23
CA MET A 227 7.88 -15.61 1.82
C MET A 227 7.13 -16.86 1.36
N GLU A 228 6.32 -17.41 2.26
CA GLU A 228 5.49 -18.58 2.01
C GLU A 228 4.06 -18.29 2.49
N TRP A 229 3.07 -18.65 1.68
CA TRP A 229 1.66 -18.52 2.03
C TRP A 229 1.23 -19.61 3.02
N ILE A 230 0.30 -19.30 3.91
CA ILE A 230 -0.38 -20.33 4.70
C ILE A 230 -1.29 -21.13 3.77
N ARG A 231 -1.40 -22.45 3.99
CA ARG A 231 -2.14 -23.37 3.11
C ARG A 231 -3.67 -23.28 3.21
N GLU A 232 -4.15 -22.68 4.28
CA GLU A 232 -5.56 -22.52 4.61
C GLU A 232 -5.94 -21.05 4.58
N GLU A 233 -7.09 -20.77 3.97
CA GLU A 233 -7.67 -19.44 3.93
C GLU A 233 -8.47 -19.15 5.19
N ILE A 234 -8.54 -17.87 5.55
CA ILE A 234 -9.49 -17.35 6.51
C ILE A 234 -10.68 -16.85 5.70
N VAL A 235 -11.82 -17.54 5.80
CA VAL A 235 -13.07 -17.10 5.19
C VAL A 235 -13.60 -15.91 5.99
N ILE A 236 -13.87 -14.83 5.28
CA ILE A 236 -14.50 -13.64 5.81
C ILE A 236 -15.92 -13.63 5.27
N ASP A 237 -16.89 -13.85 6.16
CA ASP A 237 -18.30 -13.76 5.79
C ASP A 237 -18.65 -12.31 5.45
N THR A 238 -19.08 -12.12 4.21
CA THR A 238 -19.48 -10.84 3.62
C THR A 238 -20.90 -10.89 3.06
N GLU A 239 -21.67 -11.96 3.31
CA GLU A 239 -23.05 -12.07 2.81
C GLU A 239 -23.95 -10.92 3.31
N ASN A 240 -23.70 -10.46 4.54
CA ASN A 240 -24.38 -9.29 5.08
C ASN A 240 -23.92 -7.98 4.41
N LEU A 241 -22.69 -7.93 3.89
CA LEU A 241 -22.11 -6.72 3.34
C LEU A 241 -22.74 -6.33 1.99
N GLU A 242 -23.04 -7.31 1.13
CA GLU A 242 -23.66 -7.09 -0.18
C GLU A 242 -25.05 -6.47 -0.10
N LYS A 243 -25.81 -6.81 0.95
CA LYS A 243 -27.13 -6.22 1.21
C LYS A 243 -27.07 -4.72 1.52
N HIS A 244 -25.90 -4.24 1.95
CA HIS A 244 -25.73 -2.94 2.57
C HIS A 244 -24.85 -1.98 1.77
N VAL A 245 -23.89 -2.50 0.98
CA VAL A 245 -22.89 -1.70 0.27
C VAL A 245 -22.69 -2.25 -1.14
N GLN A 246 -23.06 -1.47 -2.15
CA GLN A 246 -22.87 -1.88 -3.54
C GLN A 246 -21.41 -1.67 -3.99
N TYR A 247 -20.89 -2.62 -4.77
CA TYR A 247 -19.57 -2.56 -5.42
C TYR A 247 -18.40 -2.26 -4.45
N HIS A 248 -18.44 -2.83 -3.25
CA HIS A 248 -17.37 -2.64 -2.28
C HIS A 248 -16.09 -3.37 -2.67
N SER A 249 -14.95 -2.74 -2.44
CA SER A 249 -13.63 -3.38 -2.49
C SER A 249 -12.94 -3.25 -1.14
N LEU A 250 -12.39 -4.34 -0.62
CA LEU A 250 -11.57 -4.29 0.58
C LEU A 250 -10.26 -3.56 0.24
N ALA A 251 -10.07 -2.37 0.81
CA ALA A 251 -8.88 -1.56 0.57
C ALA A 251 -7.80 -1.78 1.62
N GLY A 252 -8.14 -2.39 2.75
CA GLY A 252 -7.18 -2.79 3.77
C GLY A 252 -7.88 -3.11 5.09
N PHE A 253 -7.08 -3.26 6.14
CA PHE A 253 -7.57 -3.54 7.48
C PHE A 253 -7.28 -2.36 8.41
N TYR A 254 -8.31 -1.80 9.05
CA TYR A 254 -8.09 -0.84 10.12
C TYR A 254 -7.42 -1.51 11.32
N ASN A 255 -7.84 -2.73 11.63
CA ASN A 255 -7.14 -3.67 12.52
C ASN A 255 -7.55 -5.12 12.16
N ALA A 256 -7.04 -6.10 12.90
CA ALA A 256 -7.27 -7.52 12.61
C ALA A 256 -8.74 -7.97 12.58
N GLY A 257 -9.64 -7.23 13.24
CA GLY A 257 -11.08 -7.51 13.26
C GLY A 257 -11.93 -6.47 12.55
N ILE A 258 -11.33 -5.44 11.92
CA ILE A 258 -12.07 -4.39 11.21
C ILE A 258 -11.48 -4.18 9.83
N GLY A 259 -12.24 -4.53 8.80
CA GLY A 259 -11.94 -4.25 7.40
C GLY A 259 -12.32 -2.83 7.02
N PHE A 260 -11.54 -2.23 6.12
CA PHE A 260 -11.83 -0.95 5.51
C PHE A 260 -12.21 -1.16 4.04
N LEU A 261 -13.48 -0.91 3.73
CA LEU A 261 -14.06 -1.15 2.43
C LEU A 261 -14.33 0.18 1.73
N LYS A 262 -13.97 0.25 0.45
CA LYS A 262 -14.28 1.39 -0.41
C LYS A 262 -15.42 1.00 -1.35
N GLY A 263 -16.57 1.65 -1.17
CA GLY A 263 -17.69 1.62 -2.10
C GLY A 263 -17.64 2.80 -3.08
N PHE A 264 -18.69 2.99 -3.88
CA PHE A 264 -18.74 4.07 -4.86
C PHE A 264 -18.93 5.46 -4.25
N ARG A 265 -19.75 5.60 -3.20
CA ARG A 265 -20.05 6.89 -2.54
C ARG A 265 -19.72 6.93 -1.07
N GLU A 266 -19.26 5.82 -0.51
CA GLU A 266 -19.01 5.69 0.91
C GLU A 266 -17.79 4.82 1.15
N VAL A 267 -17.21 4.97 2.33
CA VAL A 267 -16.31 3.98 2.90
C VAL A 267 -16.94 3.36 4.14
N VAL A 268 -16.64 2.09 4.35
CA VAL A 268 -17.25 1.29 5.41
C VAL A 268 -16.18 0.64 6.25
N PHE A 269 -16.25 0.87 7.56
CA PHE A 269 -15.52 0.10 8.55
C PHE A 269 -16.40 -1.07 8.97
N TYR A 270 -16.03 -2.26 8.53
CA TYR A 270 -16.80 -3.47 8.78
C TYR A 270 -16.09 -4.32 9.83
N ARG A 271 -16.77 -4.61 10.94
CA ARG A 271 -16.27 -5.49 11.99
C ARG A 271 -16.62 -6.93 11.65
N PHE A 272 -15.61 -7.79 11.57
CA PHE A 272 -15.78 -9.22 11.38
C PHE A 272 -16.09 -9.91 12.72
N GLY A 273 -17.11 -10.77 12.78
CA GLY A 273 -17.35 -11.65 13.93
C GLY A 273 -18.83 -11.97 14.17
N ASN A 274 -19.16 -12.43 15.38
CA ASN A 274 -20.51 -12.89 15.71
C ASN A 274 -21.58 -11.78 15.72
N ASP A 275 -21.18 -10.53 16.00
CA ASP A 275 -22.03 -9.33 15.88
C ASP A 275 -21.44 -8.42 14.80
N ASP A 276 -21.71 -8.77 13.55
CA ASP A 276 -21.36 -7.95 12.40
C ASP A 276 -21.93 -6.54 12.60
N SER A 277 -21.04 -5.54 12.54
CA SER A 277 -21.43 -4.14 12.65
C SER A 277 -20.64 -3.32 11.65
N LEU A 278 -21.31 -2.32 11.08
CA LEU A 278 -20.74 -1.46 10.06
C LEU A 278 -20.87 0.01 10.48
N SER A 279 -19.81 0.77 10.22
CA SER A 279 -19.82 2.23 10.31
C SER A 279 -19.54 2.81 8.94
N ARG A 280 -20.43 3.68 8.47
CA ARG A 280 -20.35 4.30 7.15
C ARG A 280 -19.84 5.72 7.26
N VAL A 281 -19.06 6.13 6.27
CA VAL A 281 -18.68 7.52 6.07
C VAL A 281 -18.96 7.86 4.61
N GLU A 282 -19.85 8.83 4.39
CA GLU A 282 -20.14 9.32 3.05
C GLU A 282 -18.93 10.07 2.49
N LEU A 283 -18.59 9.78 1.24
CA LEU A 283 -17.52 10.46 0.53
C LEU A 283 -18.05 11.72 -0.14
N ASP A 284 -17.21 12.76 -0.14
CA ASP A 284 -17.43 13.92 -0.98
C ASP A 284 -17.65 13.48 -2.44
N HIS A 285 -18.59 14.12 -3.14
CA HIS A 285 -18.89 13.85 -4.55
C HIS A 285 -17.65 13.80 -5.46
N LYS A 286 -16.60 14.55 -5.14
CA LYS A 286 -15.32 14.56 -5.89
C LYS A 286 -14.48 13.30 -5.69
N LEU A 287 -14.74 12.53 -4.62
CA LEU A 287 -13.98 11.33 -4.28
C LEU A 287 -14.70 10.03 -4.67
N ARG A 288 -15.82 10.10 -5.40
CA ARG A 288 -16.60 8.92 -5.79
C ARG A 288 -15.78 7.94 -6.66
N ASP A 289 -14.96 8.49 -7.56
CA ASP A 289 -14.07 7.71 -8.43
C ASP A 289 -12.66 7.48 -7.85
N ALA A 290 -12.43 7.84 -6.58
CA ALA A 290 -11.14 7.66 -5.95
C ALA A 290 -10.69 6.20 -5.99
N ARG A 291 -9.52 5.97 -6.60
CA ARG A 291 -8.92 4.63 -6.75
C ARG A 291 -7.81 4.38 -5.74
N ASP A 292 -7.14 5.45 -5.31
CA ASP A 292 -5.97 5.36 -4.45
C ASP A 292 -6.42 5.47 -2.98
N VAL A 293 -6.13 4.43 -2.20
CA VAL A 293 -6.39 4.39 -0.74
C VAL A 293 -5.08 4.08 -0.03
N PHE A 294 -4.71 4.93 0.93
CA PHE A 294 -3.46 4.82 1.67
C PHE A 294 -3.73 4.70 3.16
N GLN A 295 -3.40 3.55 3.74
CA GLN A 295 -3.44 3.42 5.20
C GLN A 295 -2.43 4.37 5.84
N PHE A 296 -2.83 5.02 6.93
CA PHE A 296 -1.99 5.96 7.64
C PHE A 296 -2.10 5.78 9.14
N ARG A 297 -0.94 5.69 9.78
CA ARG A 297 -0.83 5.75 11.24
C ARG A 297 0.36 6.62 11.60
N SER A 298 0.20 7.52 12.57
CA SER A 298 1.25 8.46 12.99
C SER A 298 1.11 8.78 14.46
N ASP A 299 2.24 8.88 15.16
CA ASP A 299 2.32 9.70 16.37
C ASP A 299 2.29 11.20 16.02
N LEU A 300 2.28 12.05 17.05
CA LEU A 300 2.34 13.51 16.94
C LEU A 300 3.76 14.08 17.16
N GLU A 301 4.79 13.25 17.15
CA GLU A 301 6.16 13.66 17.45
C GLU A 301 6.90 14.10 16.17
N PRO A 302 7.47 15.32 16.11
CA PRO A 302 8.25 15.74 14.94
C PRO A 302 9.46 14.85 14.70
N VAL A 303 9.82 14.62 13.43
CA VAL A 303 10.99 13.84 13.05
C VAL A 303 11.92 14.63 12.14
N ARG A 304 13.20 14.26 12.08
CA ARG A 304 14.15 14.88 11.14
C ARG A 304 13.99 14.26 9.75
N LEU A 305 13.19 14.90 8.90
CA LEU A 305 12.99 14.46 7.51
C LEU A 305 14.18 14.75 6.60
N GLY A 306 14.95 15.80 6.88
CA GLY A 306 16.05 16.28 6.04
C GLY A 306 17.37 15.52 6.23
N ARG A 307 18.38 15.88 5.42
CA ARG A 307 19.75 15.38 5.57
C ARG A 307 20.31 15.80 6.94
N VAL A 308 20.87 14.85 7.68
CA VAL A 308 21.71 15.17 8.85
C VAL A 308 23.01 15.78 8.33
N SER A 309 23.23 17.05 8.64
CA SER A 309 24.49 17.77 8.39
C SER A 309 25.61 17.20 9.24
#